data_AF-A0A7J4QZH6-F1
#
_entry.id   AF-A0A7J4QZH6-F1
#
_cell.length_a   1.000
_cell.length_b   1.000
_cell.length_c   1.000
_cell.angle_alpha   90.00
_cell.angle_beta   90.00
_cell.angle_gamma   90.00
#
_symmetry.space_group_name_H-M   'P 1'
#
loop_
_entity.id
_entity.type
_entity.pdbx_description
1 polymer ?
#
loop_
_entity_poly.entity_id
_entity_poly.type
_entity_poly.pdbx_seq_one_letter_code
_entity_poly.pdbx_strand_id
1 'polypeptide(L)'
;MRDNLLEMLELKQLPRTGWVRSKVDNPESVAAHSWGMAILALRLAPENLDMIKVLSMCLVHDLPEVRIGDLTPYDDVSNKAELEHAAMSMMAPNWLAIFEEFEAGVTEEAKFVKQIDKLDMGLQAILYQNQQGLDLSEFISSAKAKISDSDLLDFLD
;
A
#
# COMPACT_ATOMS: atom_id res chain seq x y z
N MET A 1 -3.74 22.39 10.45
CA MET A 1 -4.90 21.76 9.79
C MET A 1 -4.82 21.86 8.27
N ARG A 2 -4.79 23.06 7.67
CA ARG A 2 -4.58 23.20 6.21
C ARG A 2 -3.25 22.61 5.77
N ASP A 3 -2.17 22.91 6.49
CA ASP A 3 -0.82 22.47 6.08
C ASP A 3 -0.70 20.93 6.08
N ASN A 4 -1.19 20.25 7.13
CA ASN A 4 -1.24 18.78 7.14
C ASN A 4 -2.08 18.21 5.98
N LEU A 5 -3.20 18.85 5.61
CA LEU A 5 -3.99 18.41 4.46
C LEU A 5 -3.23 18.57 3.14
N LEU A 6 -2.51 19.68 2.98
CA LEU A 6 -1.66 19.91 1.80
C LEU A 6 -0.53 18.89 1.75
N GLU A 7 0.14 18.67 2.88
CA GLU A 7 1.20 17.67 3.05
C GLU A 7 0.70 16.28 2.64
N MET A 8 -0.37 15.75 3.23
CA MET A 8 -0.90 14.43 2.87
C MET A 8 -1.24 14.28 1.38
N LEU A 9 -1.64 15.36 0.70
CA LEU A 9 -1.94 15.33 -0.73
C LEU A 9 -0.68 15.25 -1.62
N GLU A 10 0.52 15.49 -1.08
CA GLU A 10 1.79 15.33 -1.79
C GLU A 10 2.10 13.87 -2.15
N LEU A 11 1.43 12.88 -1.51
CA LEU A 11 1.49 11.48 -1.94
C LEU A 11 1.11 11.27 -3.42
N LYS A 12 0.33 12.19 -4.01
CA LYS A 12 0.01 12.18 -5.46
C LYS A 12 1.22 12.41 -6.36
N GLN A 13 2.30 12.96 -5.80
CA GLN A 13 3.55 13.26 -6.50
C GLN A 13 4.67 12.30 -6.10
N LEU A 14 4.45 11.44 -5.12
CA LEU A 14 5.45 10.46 -4.66
C LEU A 14 5.33 9.20 -5.50
N PRO A 15 6.24 8.92 -6.46
CA PRO A 15 6.20 7.68 -7.22
C PRO A 15 6.56 6.48 -6.33
N ARG A 16 5.95 5.32 -6.61
CA ARG A 16 6.33 4.07 -5.94
C ARG A 16 7.75 3.66 -6.31
N THR A 17 8.65 3.67 -5.34
CA THR A 17 10.11 3.52 -5.49
C THR A 17 10.49 2.18 -6.12
N GLY A 18 9.72 1.11 -5.84
CA GLY A 18 9.91 -0.20 -6.48
C GLY A 18 9.89 -0.11 -8.01
N TRP A 19 8.86 0.54 -8.57
CA TRP A 19 8.71 0.72 -10.02
C TRP A 19 9.79 1.62 -10.62
N VAL A 20 10.16 2.68 -9.92
CA VAL A 20 11.25 3.59 -10.33
C VAL A 20 12.56 2.80 -10.49
N ARG A 21 12.89 1.92 -9.55
CA ARG A 21 14.10 1.09 -9.59
C ARG A 21 14.07 0.06 -10.71
N SER A 22 12.89 -0.48 -10.99
CA SER A 22 12.67 -1.41 -12.11
C SER A 22 12.52 -0.73 -13.46
N LYS A 23 12.74 0.60 -13.54
CA LYS A 23 12.72 1.42 -14.77
C LYS A 23 11.37 1.40 -15.48
N VAL A 24 10.29 1.25 -14.73
CA VAL A 24 8.93 1.46 -15.24
C VAL A 24 8.81 2.91 -15.70
N ASP A 25 8.37 3.12 -16.93
CA ASP A 25 8.06 4.45 -17.45
C ASP A 25 6.74 4.95 -16.85
N ASN A 26 6.73 6.21 -16.42
CA ASN A 26 5.61 6.85 -15.73
C ASN A 26 4.95 5.98 -14.64
N PRO A 27 5.70 5.61 -13.58
CA PRO A 27 5.18 4.76 -12.52
C PRO A 27 4.07 5.47 -11.74
N GLU A 28 3.15 4.67 -11.19
CA GLU A 28 2.11 5.16 -10.30
C GLU A 28 2.68 5.88 -9.07
N SER A 29 1.88 6.79 -8.51
CA SER A 29 2.14 7.39 -7.21
C SER A 29 1.66 6.51 -6.06
N VAL A 30 2.18 6.71 -4.85
CA VAL A 30 1.68 6.06 -3.62
C VAL A 30 0.17 6.31 -3.42
N ALA A 31 -0.31 7.52 -3.72
CA ALA A 31 -1.75 7.80 -3.65
C ALA A 31 -2.58 6.99 -4.67
N ALA A 32 -2.00 6.61 -5.81
CA ALA A 32 -2.68 5.80 -6.83
C ALA A 32 -2.73 4.33 -6.41
N HIS A 33 -1.67 3.83 -5.79
CA HIS A 33 -1.65 2.53 -5.10
C HIS A 33 -2.76 2.44 -4.02
N SER A 34 -2.86 3.44 -3.14
CA SER A 34 -3.92 3.47 -2.12
C SER A 34 -5.34 3.50 -2.72
N TRP A 35 -5.52 4.18 -3.86
CA TRP A 35 -6.77 4.15 -4.62
C TRP A 35 -7.06 2.76 -5.21
N GLY A 36 -6.05 2.12 -5.81
CA GLY A 36 -6.15 0.77 -6.36
C GLY A 36 -6.58 -0.24 -5.29
N MET A 37 -5.92 -0.21 -4.13
CA MET A 37 -6.30 -0.99 -2.96
C MET A 37 -7.75 -0.76 -2.54
N ALA A 38 -8.22 0.50 -2.49
CA ALA A 38 -9.60 0.80 -2.12
C ALA A 38 -10.61 0.23 -3.11
N ILE A 39 -10.31 0.25 -4.42
CA ILE A 39 -11.15 -0.35 -5.47
C ILE A 39 -11.19 -1.88 -5.33
N LEU A 40 -10.04 -2.51 -5.09
CA LEU A 40 -9.97 -3.96 -4.86
C LEU A 40 -10.73 -4.35 -3.60
N ALA A 41 -10.57 -3.61 -2.50
CA ALA A 41 -11.28 -3.85 -1.26
C ALA A 41 -12.81 -3.76 -1.41
N LEU A 42 -13.31 -2.73 -2.11
CA LEU A 42 -14.74 -2.61 -2.42
C LEU A 42 -15.30 -3.81 -3.17
N ARG A 43 -14.46 -4.49 -3.96
CA ARG A 43 -14.87 -5.61 -4.80
C ARG A 43 -14.72 -6.96 -4.12
N LEU A 44 -13.69 -7.12 -3.29
CA LEU A 44 -13.18 -8.41 -2.83
C LEU A 44 -13.32 -8.62 -1.32
N ALA A 45 -13.66 -7.59 -0.53
CA ALA A 45 -13.77 -7.77 0.91
C ALA A 45 -14.89 -8.75 1.29
N PRO A 46 -14.63 -9.68 2.22
CA PRO A 46 -15.67 -10.51 2.81
C PRO A 46 -16.77 -9.66 3.47
N GLU A 47 -18.02 -10.12 3.37
CA GLU A 47 -19.19 -9.40 3.89
C GLU A 47 -19.15 -9.15 5.41
N ASN A 48 -18.37 -9.94 6.15
CA ASN A 48 -18.24 -9.84 7.59
C ASN A 48 -17.20 -8.81 8.06
N LEU A 49 -16.44 -8.18 7.16
CA LEU A 49 -15.48 -7.14 7.51
C LEU A 49 -16.15 -5.77 7.59
N ASP A 50 -15.69 -4.92 8.51
CA ASP A 50 -16.11 -3.53 8.53
C ASP A 50 -15.51 -2.78 7.33
N MET A 51 -16.33 -2.56 6.30
CA MET A 51 -15.91 -1.89 5.07
C MET A 51 -15.42 -0.45 5.31
N ILE A 52 -16.00 0.29 6.27
CA ILE A 52 -15.52 1.65 6.58
C ILE A 52 -14.10 1.56 7.13
N LYS A 53 -13.84 0.58 7.99
CA LYS A 53 -12.51 0.35 8.57
C LYS A 53 -11.50 -0.10 7.52
N VAL A 54 -11.87 -1.07 6.68
CA VAL A 54 -11.05 -1.57 5.57
C VAL A 54 -10.63 -0.44 4.63
N LEU A 55 -11.59 0.36 4.15
CA LEU A 55 -11.28 1.48 3.26
C LEU A 55 -10.47 2.57 3.97
N SER A 56 -10.73 2.80 5.25
CA SER A 56 -9.92 3.73 6.05
C SER A 56 -8.47 3.26 6.11
N MET A 57 -8.21 1.96 6.38
CA MET A 57 -6.86 1.39 6.36
C MET A 57 -6.18 1.54 4.99
N CYS A 58 -6.85 1.18 3.89
CA CYS A 58 -6.29 1.33 2.54
C CYS A 58 -5.82 2.77 2.27
N LEU A 59 -6.61 3.76 2.69
CA LEU A 59 -6.33 5.18 2.44
C LEU A 59 -5.27 5.78 3.37
N VAL A 60 -5.06 5.22 4.57
CA VAL A 60 -4.17 5.84 5.58
C VAL A 60 -2.84 5.12 5.76
N HIS A 61 -2.71 3.86 5.33
CA HIS A 61 -1.56 3.03 5.71
C HIS A 61 -0.21 3.61 5.25
N ASP A 62 -0.13 4.15 4.03
CA ASP A 62 1.09 4.76 3.48
C ASP A 62 1.15 6.29 3.63
N LEU A 63 0.24 6.90 4.42
CA LEU A 63 0.35 8.34 4.72
C LEU A 63 1.73 8.79 5.25
N PRO A 64 2.40 8.06 6.16
CA PRO A 64 3.69 8.52 6.65
C PRO A 64 4.78 8.60 5.57
N GLU A 65 4.63 7.90 4.44
CA GLU A 65 5.59 7.92 3.33
C GLU A 65 5.78 9.32 2.73
N VAL A 66 4.84 10.24 2.92
CA VAL A 66 5.03 11.64 2.51
C VAL A 66 6.24 12.30 3.17
N ARG A 67 6.61 11.86 4.40
CA ARG A 67 7.77 12.39 5.14
C ARG A 67 9.01 11.53 4.99
N ILE A 68 8.84 10.23 4.88
CA ILE A 68 9.96 9.26 4.95
C ILE A 68 10.32 8.65 3.59
N GLY A 69 9.48 8.88 2.57
CA GLY A 69 9.55 8.23 1.27
C GLY A 69 8.96 6.81 1.26
N ASP A 70 8.65 6.31 0.07
CA ASP A 70 8.31 4.89 -0.15
C ASP A 70 9.60 4.06 -0.05
N LEU A 71 9.89 3.56 1.16
CA LEU A 71 11.09 2.78 1.45
C LEU A 71 10.93 1.34 0.95
N THR A 72 11.92 0.87 0.19
CA THR A 72 11.96 -0.49 -0.36
C THR A 72 12.81 -1.43 0.49
N PRO A 73 12.80 -2.76 0.24
CA PRO A 73 13.65 -3.71 0.93
C PRO A 73 15.17 -3.48 0.80
N TYR A 74 15.62 -2.62 -0.12
CA TYR A 74 17.04 -2.29 -0.27
C TYR A 74 17.44 -1.00 0.45
N ASP A 75 16.49 -0.31 1.10
CA ASP A 75 16.74 0.87 1.91
C ASP A 75 16.99 0.51 3.38
N ASP A 76 17.54 1.44 4.16
CA ASP A 76 17.67 1.25 5.60
C ASP A 76 16.31 1.42 6.27
N VAL A 77 15.72 0.30 6.68
CA VAL A 77 14.42 0.23 7.34
C VAL A 77 14.54 0.01 8.86
N SER A 78 15.74 0.13 9.44
CA SER A 78 15.99 -0.13 10.87
C SER A 78 15.10 0.70 11.80
N ASN A 79 14.84 1.96 11.45
CA ASN A 79 14.00 2.88 12.20
C ASN A 79 12.66 3.17 11.52
N LYS A 80 12.27 2.40 10.49
CA LYS A 80 11.09 2.68 9.67
C LYS A 80 9.83 2.85 10.53
N ALA A 81 9.52 1.86 11.36
CA ALA A 81 8.33 1.87 12.21
C ALA A 81 8.28 3.06 13.19
N GLU A 82 9.41 3.46 13.76
CA GLU A 82 9.49 4.63 14.67
C GLU A 82 9.23 5.92 13.89
N LEU A 83 9.82 6.06 12.70
CA LEU A 83 9.66 7.25 11.86
C LEU A 83 8.23 7.37 11.32
N GLU A 84 7.61 6.26 10.91
CA GLU A 84 6.22 6.24 10.44
C GLU A 84 5.25 6.61 11.57
N HIS A 85 5.45 6.03 12.76
CA HIS A 85 4.65 6.36 13.94
C HIS A 85 4.76 7.83 14.31
N ALA A 86 5.98 8.38 14.32
CA ALA A 86 6.23 9.79 14.61
C ALA A 86 5.58 10.71 13.55
N ALA A 87 5.68 10.35 12.27
CA ALA A 87 5.05 11.07 11.17
C ALA A 87 3.51 11.09 11.33
N MET A 88 2.89 9.93 11.57
CA MET A 88 1.45 9.82 11.77
C MET A 88 0.97 10.56 13.01
N SER A 89 1.68 10.44 14.13
CA SER A 89 1.35 11.12 15.38
C SER A 89 1.32 12.65 15.23
N MET A 90 2.21 13.21 14.41
CA MET A 90 2.26 14.65 14.14
C MET A 90 1.27 15.11 13.06
N MET A 91 1.15 14.35 11.97
CA MET A 91 0.42 14.76 10.77
C MET A 91 -1.07 14.42 10.85
N ALA A 92 -1.41 13.22 11.33
CA ALA A 92 -2.75 12.64 11.29
C ALA A 92 -3.09 11.87 12.59
N PRO A 93 -3.05 12.52 13.77
CA PRO A 93 -3.29 11.84 15.06
C PRO A 93 -4.67 11.17 15.15
N ASN A 94 -5.66 11.66 14.41
CA ASN A 94 -7.01 11.07 14.36
C ASN A 94 -7.06 9.70 13.66
N TRP A 95 -6.04 9.37 12.85
CA TRP A 95 -5.93 8.10 12.14
C TRP A 95 -4.83 7.20 12.71
N LEU A 96 -4.15 7.64 13.77
CA LEU A 96 -3.05 6.88 14.37
C LEU A 96 -3.49 5.48 14.81
N ALA A 97 -4.67 5.35 15.44
CA ALA A 97 -5.19 4.05 15.85
C ALA A 97 -5.46 3.09 14.67
N ILE A 98 -5.94 3.62 13.53
CA ILE A 98 -6.17 2.82 12.32
C ILE A 98 -4.83 2.37 11.71
N PHE A 99 -3.86 3.28 11.68
CA PHE A 99 -2.50 2.99 11.22
C PHE A 99 -1.82 1.94 12.10
N GLU A 100 -1.85 2.10 13.43
CA GLU A 100 -1.28 1.13 14.38
C GLU A 100 -1.94 -0.25 14.27
N GLU A 101 -3.25 -0.30 14.03
CA GLU A 101 -3.96 -1.56 13.83
C GLU A 101 -3.55 -2.25 12.51
N PHE A 102 -3.43 -1.48 11.43
CA PHE A 102 -2.89 -2.00 10.16
C PHE A 102 -1.47 -2.54 10.36
N GLU A 103 -0.61 -1.79 11.03
CA GLU A 103 0.78 -2.19 11.30
C GLU A 103 0.86 -3.48 12.13
N ALA A 104 0.05 -3.59 13.18
CA ALA A 104 -0.02 -4.79 14.00
C ALA A 104 -0.45 -6.03 13.20
N GLY A 105 -1.34 -5.88 12.20
CA GLY A 105 -1.71 -6.96 11.30
C GLY A 105 -2.43 -8.14 11.98
N VAL A 106 -3.10 -7.89 13.11
CA VAL A 106 -3.70 -8.95 13.94
C VAL A 106 -5.20 -9.14 13.71
N THR A 107 -5.92 -8.06 13.41
CA THR A 107 -7.36 -8.06 13.14
C THR A 107 -7.67 -8.59 11.74
N GLU A 108 -8.88 -9.08 11.52
CA GLU A 108 -9.28 -9.62 10.22
C GLU A 108 -9.26 -8.54 9.12
N GLU A 109 -9.65 -7.30 9.43
CA GLU A 109 -9.54 -6.17 8.51
C GLU A 109 -8.07 -5.88 8.15
N ALA A 110 -7.19 -5.69 9.14
CA ALA A 110 -5.76 -5.45 8.88
C ALA A 110 -5.09 -6.59 8.08
N LYS A 111 -5.39 -7.86 8.40
CA LYS A 111 -4.89 -9.00 7.63
C LYS A 111 -5.37 -8.96 6.19
N PHE A 112 -6.66 -8.68 5.97
CA PHE A 112 -7.22 -8.52 4.64
C PHE A 112 -6.54 -7.37 3.88
N VAL A 113 -6.43 -6.18 4.49
CA VAL A 113 -5.81 -5.02 3.83
C VAL A 113 -4.34 -5.25 3.49
N LYS A 114 -3.56 -5.94 4.34
CA LYS A 114 -2.18 -6.33 4.00
C LYS A 114 -2.10 -7.26 2.79
N GLN A 115 -3.09 -8.13 2.59
CA GLN A 115 -3.16 -8.97 1.38
C GLN A 115 -3.57 -8.14 0.16
N ILE A 116 -4.49 -7.18 0.32
CA ILE A 116 -4.90 -6.26 -0.74
C ILE A 116 -3.74 -5.34 -1.19
N ASP A 117 -2.91 -4.85 -0.28
CA ASP A 117 -1.67 -4.11 -0.61
C ASP A 117 -0.78 -4.95 -1.55
N LYS A 118 -0.57 -6.23 -1.22
CA LYS A 118 0.24 -7.13 -2.05
C LYS A 118 -0.44 -7.52 -3.36
N LEU A 119 -1.76 -7.68 -3.36
CA LEU A 119 -2.53 -7.97 -4.56
C LEU A 119 -2.50 -6.81 -5.55
N ASP A 120 -2.69 -5.58 -5.07
CA ASP A 120 -2.60 -4.37 -5.88
C ASP A 120 -1.24 -4.27 -6.57
N MET A 121 -0.16 -4.41 -5.79
CA MET A 121 1.21 -4.44 -6.32
C MET A 121 1.42 -5.55 -7.37
N GLY A 122 0.90 -6.76 -7.12
CA GLY A 122 1.03 -7.89 -8.04
C GLY A 122 0.27 -7.66 -9.36
N LEU A 123 -0.96 -7.16 -9.30
CA LEU A 123 -1.75 -6.82 -10.48
C LEU A 123 -1.12 -5.67 -11.26
N GLN A 124 -0.60 -4.66 -10.57
CA GLN A 124 0.09 -3.54 -11.21
C GLN A 124 1.39 -3.98 -11.90
N ALA A 125 2.12 -4.96 -11.36
CA ALA A 125 3.26 -5.58 -12.02
C ALA A 125 2.84 -6.25 -13.35
N ILE A 126 1.73 -7.00 -13.36
CA ILE A 126 1.19 -7.64 -14.57
C ILE A 126 0.82 -6.58 -15.61
N LEU A 127 0.17 -5.49 -15.20
CA LEU A 127 -0.18 -4.39 -16.10
C LEU A 127 1.06 -3.75 -16.73
N TYR A 128 2.06 -3.39 -15.94
CA TYR A 128 3.29 -2.78 -16.47
C TYR A 128 4.09 -3.74 -17.34
N GLN A 129 4.21 -5.01 -16.96
CA GLN A 129 4.87 -6.04 -17.76
C GLN A 129 4.22 -6.16 -19.15
N ASN A 130 2.89 -6.20 -19.21
CA ASN A 130 2.15 -6.30 -20.47
C ASN A 130 2.25 -5.02 -21.32
N GLN A 131 2.25 -3.85 -20.69
CA GLN A 131 2.26 -2.56 -21.39
C GLN A 131 3.66 -2.15 -21.85
N GLN A 132 4.69 -2.45 -21.06
CA GLN A 132 6.04 -1.92 -21.24
C GLN A 132 7.08 -2.99 -21.61
N GLY A 133 6.70 -4.28 -21.59
CA GLY A 133 7.60 -5.38 -21.94
C GLY A 133 8.76 -5.58 -20.96
N LEU A 134 8.56 -5.17 -19.70
CA LEU A 134 9.53 -5.35 -18.61
C LEU A 134 9.30 -6.69 -17.91
N ASP A 135 10.37 -7.32 -17.44
CA ASP A 135 10.25 -8.46 -16.53
C ASP A 135 10.03 -7.95 -15.10
N LEU A 136 8.81 -8.10 -14.61
CA LEU A 136 8.41 -7.75 -13.24
C LEU A 136 7.95 -8.98 -12.45
N SER A 137 8.39 -10.17 -12.87
CA SER A 137 8.03 -11.45 -12.26
C SER A 137 8.41 -11.55 -10.78
N GLU A 138 9.44 -10.80 -10.34
CA GLU A 138 9.83 -10.70 -8.93
C GLU A 138 8.72 -10.12 -8.04
N PHE A 139 7.99 -9.11 -8.52
CA PHE A 139 6.90 -8.47 -7.77
C PHE A 139 5.68 -9.40 -7.68
N ILE A 140 5.36 -10.09 -8.78
CA ILE A 140 4.27 -11.07 -8.83
C ILE A 140 4.58 -12.23 -7.87
N SER A 141 5.82 -12.73 -7.89
CA SER A 141 6.27 -13.81 -7.00
C SER A 141 6.25 -13.37 -5.53
N SER A 142 6.69 -12.14 -5.25
CA SER A 142 6.66 -11.55 -3.91
C SER A 142 5.22 -11.40 -3.39
N ALA A 143 4.30 -10.94 -4.24
CA ALA A 143 2.88 -10.85 -3.90
C ALA A 143 2.29 -12.23 -3.57
N LYS A 144 2.51 -13.23 -4.44
CA LYS A 144 2.07 -14.62 -4.20
C LYS A 144 2.61 -15.20 -2.89
N ALA A 145 3.85 -14.88 -2.52
CA ALA A 145 4.45 -15.36 -1.28
C ALA A 145 3.86 -14.72 0.00
N LYS A 146 3.12 -13.61 -0.12
CA LYS A 146 2.55 -12.85 1.00
C LYS A 146 1.03 -12.94 1.11
N ILE A 147 0.35 -13.33 0.05
CA ILE A 147 -1.09 -13.58 0.05
C ILE A 147 -1.33 -15.02 0.53
N SER A 148 -2.17 -15.16 1.55
CA SER A 148 -2.57 -16.44 2.14
C SER A 148 -3.96 -16.91 1.70
N ASP A 149 -4.80 -15.99 1.25
CA ASP A 149 -6.14 -16.25 0.73
C ASP A 149 -6.05 -16.83 -0.69
N SER A 150 -6.63 -18.02 -0.90
CA SER A 150 -6.59 -18.71 -2.20
C SER A 150 -7.32 -17.95 -3.28
N ASP A 151 -8.45 -17.33 -2.95
CA ASP A 151 -9.28 -16.63 -3.94
C ASP A 151 -8.59 -15.36 -4.41
N LEU A 152 -7.77 -14.74 -3.54
CA LEU A 152 -6.92 -13.62 -3.91
C LEU A 152 -5.73 -14.04 -4.78
N LEU A 153 -5.15 -15.23 -4.55
CA LEU A 153 -4.04 -15.75 -5.34
C LEU A 153 -4.43 -16.03 -6.79
N ASP A 154 -5.65 -16.51 -7.04
CA ASP A 154 -6.18 -16.82 -8.37
C ASP A 154 -6.14 -15.60 -9.32
N PHE A 155 -6.14 -14.37 -8.81
CA PHE A 155 -6.01 -13.17 -9.64
C PHE A 155 -4.59 -12.90 -10.16
N LEU A 156 -3.58 -13.61 -9.65
CA LEU A 156 -2.17 -13.47 -10.03
C LEU A 156 -1.66 -14.64 -10.89
N ASP A 157 -2.49 -15.64 -11.16
CA ASP A 157 -2.20 -16.78 -12.03
C ASP A 157 -2.58 -16.50 -13.50
#